data_AF-A0A5C0DT16-F1
#
_entry.id   AF-A0A5C0DT16-F1
#
_cell.length_a   1.000
_cell.length_b   1.000
_cell.length_c   1.000
_cell.angle_alpha   90.00
_cell.angle_beta   90.00
_cell.angle_gamma   90.00
#
_symmetry.space_group_name_H-M   'P 1'
#
loop_
_entity.id
_entity.type
_entity.pdbx_description
1 polymer ?
#
loop_
_entity_poly.entity_id
_entity_poly.type
_entity_poly.pdbx_seq_one_letter_code
_entity_poly.pdbx_strand_id
1 'polypeptide(L)'
;MEVCCTRPHCQHPKNHFPDLDDIKTLKTVPQKFCTNCGMPLILRDHYLPIKLLARGGFGAAFLAIDRDTPRMRQCVVKQFQPSGNLTEDALEKARILFTQEAGVLEEIGNEHQQIPKLFAFFTITVPNLKINKSEQFFYLVQEYISGQTLEEELVEQGNFSEIKILKILREILPVLQFIHDKGISSNKIISTYL
;
A
#
# COMPACT_ATOMS: atom_id res chain seq x y z
N MET A 1 13.21 -12.93 9.57
CA MET A 1 12.15 -12.38 8.69
C MET A 1 12.72 -11.26 7.85
N GLU A 2 12.35 -11.19 6.56
CA GLU A 2 12.70 -10.07 5.69
C GLU A 2 11.72 -8.89 5.90
N VAL A 3 12.26 -7.69 6.09
CA VAL A 3 11.50 -6.44 6.20
C VAL A 3 11.99 -5.46 5.13
N CYS A 4 11.04 -4.90 4.39
CA CYS A 4 11.26 -3.95 3.33
C CYS A 4 11.35 -2.53 3.87
N CYS A 5 12.42 -1.82 3.49
CA CYS A 5 12.57 -0.40 3.68
C CYS A 5 11.66 0.36 2.70
N THR A 6 10.89 1.30 3.24
CA THR A 6 10.00 2.16 2.46
C THR A 6 10.65 3.49 2.07
N ARG A 7 11.92 3.75 2.40
CA ARG A 7 12.56 5.00 1.93
C ARG A 7 12.73 4.95 0.40
N PRO A 8 12.24 5.95 -0.35
CA PRO A 8 12.48 6.06 -1.78
C PRO A 8 13.98 6.00 -2.09
N HIS A 9 14.35 5.31 -3.17
CA HIS A 9 15.73 5.19 -3.65
C HIS A 9 16.72 4.58 -2.63
N CYS A 10 16.24 3.82 -1.64
CA CYS A 10 17.12 3.00 -0.81
C CYS A 10 17.82 1.94 -1.68
N GLN A 11 19.16 1.97 -1.72
CA GLN A 11 19.97 1.05 -2.54
C GLN A 11 19.86 -0.42 -2.08
N HIS A 12 19.68 -0.64 -0.78
CA HIS A 12 19.49 -1.98 -0.21
C HIS A 12 18.23 -1.99 0.66
N PRO A 13 17.04 -2.13 0.04
CA PRO A 13 15.79 -1.99 0.76
C PRO A 13 15.42 -3.24 1.58
N LYS A 14 16.02 -4.39 1.32
CA LYS A 14 15.74 -5.63 2.05
C LYS A 14 16.62 -5.74 3.29
N ASN A 15 15.99 -5.93 4.45
CA ASN A 15 16.67 -6.08 5.73
C ASN A 15 16.23 -7.40 6.37
N HIS A 16 17.15 -8.17 6.93
CA HIS A 16 16.86 -9.45 7.55
C HIS A 16 17.04 -9.38 9.08
N PHE A 17 16.00 -9.74 9.83
CA PHE A 17 16.02 -9.75 11.29
C PHE A 17 15.50 -11.11 11.80
N PRO A 18 16.38 -11.97 12.34
CA PRO A 18 15.98 -13.29 12.87
C PRO A 18 15.00 -13.21 14.05
N ASP A 19 15.09 -12.17 14.87
CA ASP A 19 14.23 -11.96 16.04
C ASP A 19 12.78 -11.58 15.69
N LEU A 20 12.51 -11.33 14.40
CA LEU A 20 11.18 -11.12 13.85
C LEU A 20 10.54 -12.42 13.33
N ASP A 21 11.21 -13.58 13.38
CA ASP A 21 10.62 -14.84 12.91
C ASP A 21 9.62 -15.46 13.91
N ASP A 22 9.68 -15.08 15.20
CA ASP A 22 8.74 -15.55 16.21
C ASP A 22 7.56 -14.57 16.38
N ILE A 23 6.34 -15.07 16.14
CA ILE A 23 5.10 -14.31 16.34
C ILE A 23 4.99 -13.76 17.77
N LYS A 24 5.54 -14.46 18.77
CA LYS A 24 5.51 -14.03 20.18
C LYS A 24 6.37 -12.79 20.42
N THR A 25 7.50 -12.68 19.72
CA THR A 25 8.41 -11.53 19.86
C THR A 25 8.00 -10.39 18.93
N LEU A 26 7.31 -10.67 17.83
CA LEU A 26 6.95 -9.67 16.82
C LEU A 26 6.10 -8.50 17.36
N LYS A 27 5.30 -8.72 18.42
CA LYS A 27 4.55 -7.65 19.10
C LYS A 27 5.41 -6.72 19.96
N THR A 28 6.47 -7.25 20.54
CA THR A 28 7.25 -6.59 21.60
C THR A 28 8.62 -6.16 21.13
N VAL A 29 9.05 -6.64 19.95
CA VAL A 29 10.32 -6.29 19.33
C VAL A 29 10.44 -4.76 19.21
N PRO A 30 11.57 -4.18 19.63
CA PRO A 30 11.79 -2.75 19.53
C PRO A 30 11.90 -2.30 18.08
N GLN A 31 11.81 -0.99 17.88
CA GLN A 31 11.98 -0.35 16.59
C GLN A 31 13.22 -0.87 15.86
N LYS A 32 13.04 -1.27 14.60
CA LYS A 32 14.13 -1.60 13.69
C LYS A 32 14.34 -0.46 12.70
N PHE A 33 15.59 -0.32 12.25
CA PHE A 33 15.99 0.68 11.27
C PHE A 33 16.69 0.01 10.10
N CYS A 34 16.50 0.57 8.91
CA CYS A 34 17.18 0.11 7.72
C CYS A 34 18.68 0.31 7.88
N THR A 35 19.46 -0.74 7.70
CA THR A 35 20.93 -0.70 7.85
C THR A 35 21.60 0.17 6.79
N ASN A 36 20.94 0.41 5.66
CA ASN A 36 21.47 1.19 4.54
C ASN A 36 21.14 2.69 4.60
N CYS A 37 20.00 3.08 5.19
CA CYS A 37 19.53 4.47 5.13
C CYS A 37 18.93 5.03 6.42
N GLY A 38 18.85 4.23 7.49
CA GLY A 38 18.31 4.67 8.79
C GLY A 38 16.79 4.84 8.83
N MET A 39 16.06 4.43 7.79
CA MET A 39 14.59 4.48 7.78
C MET A 39 13.99 3.57 8.86
N PRO A 40 13.04 4.04 9.69
CA PRO A 40 12.22 3.19 10.54
C PRO A 40 11.56 2.07 9.71
N LEU A 41 11.74 0.82 10.11
CA LEU A 41 11.19 -0.35 9.41
C LEU A 41 9.88 -0.84 10.01
N ILE A 42 9.61 -0.49 11.26
CA ILE A 42 8.31 -0.63 11.90
C ILE A 42 7.64 0.74 11.80
N LEU A 43 6.59 0.85 10.99
CA LEU A 43 5.92 2.11 10.71
C LEU A 43 4.83 2.34 11.75
N ARG A 44 4.84 3.53 12.37
CA ARG A 44 3.91 3.89 13.45
C ARG A 44 3.90 2.82 14.57
N ASP A 45 5.08 2.26 14.87
CA ASP A 45 5.31 1.19 15.86
C ASP A 45 4.48 -0.09 15.67
N HIS A 46 3.85 -0.24 14.49
CA HIS A 46 2.85 -1.27 14.26
C HIS A 46 3.06 -2.00 12.92
N TYR A 47 3.11 -1.29 11.79
CA TYR A 47 3.10 -1.94 10.48
C TYR A 47 4.50 -2.35 10.05
N LEU A 48 4.69 -3.62 9.70
CA LEU A 48 5.95 -4.16 9.18
C LEU A 48 5.81 -4.45 7.68
N PRO A 49 6.33 -3.61 6.78
CA PRO A 49 6.36 -3.92 5.35
C PRO A 49 7.28 -5.11 5.08
N ILE A 50 6.77 -6.19 4.50
CA ILE A 50 7.52 -7.44 4.28
C ILE A 50 7.82 -7.71 2.79
N LYS A 51 7.02 -7.18 1.87
CA LYS A 51 7.22 -7.39 0.42
C LYS A 51 6.71 -6.18 -0.37
N LEU A 52 7.47 -5.71 -1.36
CA LEU A 52 6.97 -4.75 -2.35
C LEU A 52 5.99 -5.47 -3.30
N LEU A 53 4.76 -4.97 -3.40
CA LEU A 53 3.73 -5.50 -4.30
C LEU A 53 3.76 -4.80 -5.65
N ALA A 54 3.73 -3.46 -5.64
CA ALA A 54 3.67 -2.67 -6.86
C ALA A 54 4.35 -1.31 -6.68
N ARG A 55 4.79 -0.73 -7.79
CA ARG A 55 5.17 0.69 -7.90
C ARG A 55 4.38 1.27 -9.06
N GLY A 56 3.55 2.27 -8.78
CA GLY A 56 2.73 2.97 -9.76
C GLY A 56 2.98 4.48 -9.75
N GLY A 57 2.25 5.22 -10.59
CA GLY A 57 2.44 6.66 -10.76
C GLY A 57 2.30 7.49 -9.47
N PHE A 58 1.52 7.01 -8.49
CA PHE A 58 1.22 7.71 -7.24
C PHE A 58 1.97 7.18 -6.02
N GLY A 59 2.70 6.06 -6.13
CA GLY A 59 3.35 5.50 -4.96
C GLY A 59 3.84 4.07 -5.08
N ALA A 60 4.32 3.55 -3.94
CA ALA A 60 4.71 2.17 -3.76
C ALA A 60 3.73 1.47 -2.80
N ALA A 61 3.30 0.26 -3.15
CA ALA A 61 2.44 -0.57 -2.32
C ALA A 61 3.26 -1.75 -1.78
N PHE A 62 3.15 -1.99 -0.47
CA PHE A 62 3.85 -3.06 0.22
C PHE A 62 2.84 -3.97 0.92
N LEU A 63 3.02 -5.28 0.79
CA LEU A 63 2.43 -6.23 1.71
C LEU A 63 3.11 -6.02 3.07
N ALA A 64 2.31 -5.92 4.12
CA ALA A 64 2.76 -5.67 5.47
C ALA A 64 2.03 -6.55 6.47
N ILE A 65 2.61 -6.67 7.66
CA ILE A 65 2.00 -7.27 8.85
C ILE A 65 1.58 -6.14 9.79
N ASP A 66 0.33 -6.17 10.22
CA ASP A 66 -0.23 -5.33 11.26
C ASP A 66 -0.09 -6.07 12.61
N ARG A 67 0.99 -5.75 13.34
CA ARG A 67 1.41 -6.45 14.57
C ARG A 67 0.57 -6.19 15.83
N ASP A 68 -0.28 -5.17 15.84
CA ASP A 68 -1.15 -4.84 16.98
C ASP A 68 -2.41 -5.70 16.96
N THR A 69 -2.79 -6.30 15.82
CA THR A 69 -3.89 -7.25 15.83
C THR A 69 -3.54 -8.57 16.50
N PRO A 70 -4.51 -9.23 17.16
CA PRO A 70 -4.29 -10.52 17.82
C PRO A 70 -3.69 -11.59 16.90
N ARG A 71 -4.03 -11.54 15.60
CA ARG A 71 -3.67 -12.54 14.60
C ARG A 71 -2.59 -12.09 13.61
N MET A 72 -1.95 -10.95 13.82
CA MET A 72 -0.92 -10.42 12.91
C MET A 72 -1.44 -10.32 11.47
N ARG A 73 -2.59 -9.67 11.29
CA ARG A 73 -3.26 -9.65 9.98
C ARG A 73 -2.33 -9.07 8.91
N GLN A 74 -2.45 -9.58 7.69
CA GLN A 74 -1.81 -8.97 6.54
C GLN A 74 -2.61 -7.74 6.10
N CYS A 75 -1.89 -6.72 5.66
CA CYS A 75 -2.46 -5.49 5.13
C CYS A 75 -1.58 -4.95 3.99
N VAL A 76 -2.10 -3.99 3.22
CA VAL A 76 -1.32 -3.25 2.24
C VAL A 76 -0.96 -1.89 2.83
N VAL A 77 0.33 -1.60 2.94
CA VAL A 77 0.86 -0.27 3.23
C VAL A 77 1.21 0.40 1.90
N LYS A 78 0.46 1.43 1.52
CA LYS A 78 0.80 2.31 0.40
C LYS A 78 1.55 3.53 0.92
N GLN A 79 2.61 3.88 0.22
CA GLN A 79 3.36 5.09 0.45
C GLN A 79 3.18 6.03 -0.72
N PHE A 80 2.84 7.29 -0.43
CA PHE A 80 2.87 8.35 -1.43
C PHE A 80 4.31 8.57 -1.89
N GLN A 81 4.59 8.19 -3.13
CA GLN A 81 5.89 8.31 -3.77
C GLN A 81 5.64 8.65 -5.25
N PRO A 82 5.31 9.91 -5.57
CA PRO A 82 5.08 10.32 -6.95
C PRO A 82 6.32 10.03 -7.80
N SER A 83 6.08 9.52 -9.00
CA SER A 83 7.14 9.15 -9.94
C SER A 83 7.59 10.36 -10.77
N GLY A 84 8.91 10.51 -10.96
CA GLY A 84 9.49 11.50 -11.86
C GLY A 84 9.66 12.90 -11.27
N ASN A 85 10.12 13.84 -12.11
CA ASN A 85 10.30 15.25 -11.76
C ASN A 85 8.97 15.99 -11.96
N LEU A 86 8.07 15.86 -10.97
CA LEU A 86 6.80 16.59 -10.99
C LEU A 86 7.00 18.07 -10.65
N THR A 87 6.20 18.93 -11.25
CA THR A 87 6.06 20.33 -10.80
C THR A 87 5.38 20.37 -9.44
N GLU A 88 5.54 21.46 -8.70
CA GLU A 88 4.88 21.63 -7.39
C GLU A 88 3.37 21.45 -7.47
N ASP A 89 2.71 22.04 -8.48
CA ASP A 89 1.29 21.88 -8.75
C ASP A 89 0.89 20.41 -8.98
N ALA A 90 1.73 19.63 -9.68
CA ALA A 90 1.47 18.23 -9.94
C ALA A 90 1.68 17.37 -8.68
N LEU A 91 2.68 17.70 -7.85
CA LEU A 91 2.90 17.08 -6.55
C LEU A 91 1.70 17.30 -5.62
N GLU A 92 1.23 18.53 -5.53
CA GLU A 92 0.08 18.87 -4.69
C GLU A 92 -1.19 18.16 -5.15
N LYS A 93 -1.45 18.13 -6.47
CA LYS A 93 -2.57 17.34 -7.03
C LYS A 93 -2.45 15.86 -6.69
N ALA A 94 -1.27 15.27 -6.82
CA ALA A 94 -1.06 13.87 -6.48
C ALA A 94 -1.29 13.61 -4.98
N ARG A 95 -0.87 14.54 -4.11
CA ARG A 95 -1.12 14.47 -2.66
C ARG A 95 -2.60 14.56 -2.32
N ILE A 96 -3.33 15.44 -3.00
CA ILE A 96 -4.80 15.56 -2.88
C ILE A 96 -5.46 14.25 -3.29
N LEU A 97 -5.06 13.66 -4.43
CA LEU A 97 -5.62 12.39 -4.91
C LEU A 97 -5.35 11.24 -3.91
N PHE A 98 -4.14 11.16 -3.35
CA PHE A 98 -3.80 10.17 -2.33
C PHE A 98 -4.63 10.35 -1.04
N THR A 99 -4.89 11.58 -0.63
CA THR A 99 -5.73 11.87 0.54
C THR A 99 -7.20 11.57 0.26
N GLN A 100 -7.68 11.85 -0.96
CA GLN A 100 -9.03 11.51 -1.39
C GLN A 100 -9.27 10.01 -1.46
N GLU A 101 -8.28 9.22 -1.93
CA GLU A 101 -8.34 7.76 -1.89
C GLU A 101 -8.58 7.26 -0.46
N ALA A 102 -7.84 7.80 0.51
CA ALA A 102 -8.05 7.48 1.92
C ALA A 102 -9.48 7.78 2.37
N GLY A 103 -9.99 8.98 2.07
CA GLY A 103 -11.34 9.39 2.45
C GLY A 103 -12.43 8.52 1.80
N VAL A 104 -12.24 8.13 0.55
CA VAL A 104 -13.17 7.21 -0.14
C VAL A 104 -13.18 5.84 0.54
N LEU A 105 -12.02 5.25 0.84
CA LEU A 105 -11.95 3.96 1.54
C LEU A 105 -12.52 4.04 2.96
N GLU A 106 -12.38 5.18 3.63
CA GLU A 106 -13.02 5.43 4.93
C GLU A 106 -14.55 5.42 4.82
N GLU A 107 -15.08 6.06 3.78
CA GLU A 107 -16.53 6.19 3.56
C GLU A 107 -17.18 4.86 3.19
N ILE A 108 -16.63 4.14 2.20
CA ILE A 108 -17.34 3.00 1.58
C ILE A 108 -16.67 1.63 1.81
N GLY A 109 -15.44 1.59 2.35
CA GLY A 109 -14.68 0.34 2.48
C GLY A 109 -15.33 -0.71 3.39
N ASN A 110 -16.21 -0.28 4.30
CA ASN A 110 -17.00 -1.20 5.15
C ASN A 110 -18.35 -1.58 4.54
N GLU A 111 -18.76 -0.96 3.43
CA GLU A 111 -20.09 -1.15 2.83
C GLU A 111 -20.09 -2.20 1.70
N HIS A 112 -18.94 -2.49 1.10
CA HIS A 112 -18.86 -3.37 -0.07
C HIS A 112 -17.68 -4.37 0.02
N GLN A 113 -17.94 -5.67 -0.14
CA GLN A 113 -16.94 -6.73 0.07
C GLN A 113 -15.76 -6.70 -0.92
N GLN A 114 -15.97 -6.20 -2.14
CA GLN A 114 -14.92 -6.04 -3.15
C GLN A 114 -14.17 -4.70 -3.04
N ILE A 115 -14.49 -3.85 -2.05
CA ILE A 115 -13.77 -2.61 -1.79
C ILE A 115 -12.99 -2.76 -0.49
N PRO A 116 -11.69 -2.45 -0.45
CA PRO A 116 -10.88 -2.68 0.74
C PRO A 116 -11.25 -1.72 1.85
N LYS A 117 -11.16 -2.21 3.08
CA LYS A 117 -11.27 -1.35 4.25
C LYS A 117 -10.03 -0.48 4.43
N LEU A 118 -10.25 0.77 4.83
CA LEU A 118 -9.20 1.61 5.38
C LEU A 118 -8.85 1.14 6.80
N PHE A 119 -7.56 0.96 7.09
CA PHE A 119 -7.07 0.67 8.44
C PHE A 119 -6.34 1.87 9.06
N ALA A 120 -5.59 2.65 8.28
CA ALA A 120 -4.95 3.86 8.78
C ALA A 120 -4.55 4.83 7.66
N PHE A 121 -4.46 6.11 7.99
CA PHE A 121 -3.80 7.13 7.20
C PHE A 121 -2.90 7.94 8.12
N PHE A 122 -1.61 8.08 7.79
CA PHE A 122 -0.66 8.75 8.68
C PHE A 122 0.56 9.29 7.93
N THR A 123 1.35 10.12 8.63
CA THR A 123 2.66 10.57 8.16
C THR A 123 3.74 10.20 9.15
N ILE A 124 4.97 10.01 8.66
CA ILE A 124 6.17 9.92 9.50
C ILE A 124 7.21 10.90 8.98
N THR A 125 7.90 11.55 9.91
CA THR A 125 9.01 12.44 9.60
C THR A 125 10.31 11.74 9.98
N VAL A 126 11.20 11.56 9.02
CA VAL A 126 12.43 10.78 9.21
C VAL A 126 13.63 11.64 8.83
N PRO A 127 14.65 11.77 9.70
CA PRO A 127 15.89 12.43 9.36
C PRO A 127 16.56 11.80 8.15
N ASN A 128 17.07 12.63 7.24
CA ASN A 128 17.93 12.22 6.14
C ASN A 128 19.33 12.78 6.39
N LEU A 129 20.20 11.91 6.89
CA LEU A 129 21.57 12.26 7.25
C LEU A 129 22.40 12.71 6.05
N LYS A 130 22.03 12.34 4.82
CA LYS A 130 22.77 12.73 3.60
C LYS A 130 22.56 14.19 3.21
N ILE A 131 21.39 14.76 3.53
CA ILE A 131 21.02 16.13 3.17
C ILE A 131 20.77 17.02 4.40
N ASN A 132 21.09 16.52 5.61
CA ASN A 132 20.90 17.20 6.89
C ASN A 132 19.49 17.83 7.05
N LYS A 133 18.46 17.11 6.60
CA LYS A 133 17.06 17.56 6.61
C LYS A 133 16.15 16.40 6.97
N SER A 134 15.04 16.70 7.64
CA SER A 134 13.97 15.73 7.86
C SER A 134 13.01 15.69 6.68
N GLU A 135 12.65 14.49 6.24
CA GLU A 135 11.69 14.26 5.16
C GLU A 135 10.39 13.70 5.73
N GLN A 136 9.26 14.19 5.22
CA GLN A 136 7.94 13.68 5.59
C GLN A 136 7.45 12.68 4.55
N PHE A 137 6.95 11.54 5.01
CA PHE A 137 6.42 10.47 4.17
C PHE A 137 4.96 10.20 4.55
N PHE A 138 4.10 10.03 3.55
CA PHE A 138 2.66 9.81 3.73
C PHE A 138 2.31 8.35 3.45
N TYR A 139 1.45 7.79 4.30
CA TYR A 139 1.07 6.39 4.25
C TYR A 139 -0.44 6.21 4.38
N LEU A 140 -0.92 5.21 3.67
CA LEU A 140 -2.26 4.68 3.72
C LEU A 140 -2.15 3.18 3.97
N VAL A 141 -2.91 2.65 4.92
CA VAL A 141 -2.98 1.21 5.20
C VAL A 141 -4.39 0.74 4.93
N GLN A 142 -4.50 -0.31 4.12
CA GLN A 142 -5.78 -0.88 3.74
C GLN A 142 -5.77 -2.41 3.88
N GLU A 143 -6.95 -2.99 3.78
CA GLU A 143 -7.13 -4.43 3.68
C GLU A 143 -6.31 -5.04 2.52
N TYR A 144 -5.69 -6.17 2.80
CA TYR A 144 -5.04 -6.98 1.79
C TYR A 144 -6.04 -7.99 1.23
N ILE A 145 -6.29 -7.92 -0.07
CA ILE A 145 -7.08 -8.92 -0.78
C ILE A 145 -6.10 -9.97 -1.33
N SER A 146 -6.19 -11.18 -0.81
CA SER A 146 -5.37 -12.30 -1.27
C SER A 146 -5.83 -12.78 -2.64
N GLY A 147 -4.91 -12.96 -3.58
CA GLY A 147 -5.20 -13.44 -4.92
C GLY A 147 -4.15 -12.97 -5.91
N GLN A 148 -4.34 -13.34 -7.18
CA GLN A 148 -3.60 -12.77 -8.31
C GLN A 148 -4.31 -11.52 -8.81
N THR A 149 -3.55 -10.56 -9.34
CA THR A 149 -4.15 -9.45 -10.10
C THR A 149 -4.54 -9.92 -11.51
N LEU A 150 -5.41 -9.16 -12.18
CA LEU A 150 -5.74 -9.47 -13.58
C LEU A 150 -4.52 -9.30 -14.49
N GLU A 151 -3.63 -8.35 -14.17
CA GLU A 151 -2.32 -8.24 -14.84
C GLU A 151 -1.48 -9.52 -14.69
N GLU A 152 -1.35 -10.07 -13.48
CA GLU A 152 -0.63 -11.32 -13.25
C GLU A 152 -1.25 -12.49 -14.02
N GLU A 153 -2.58 -12.63 -13.96
CA GLU A 153 -3.29 -13.67 -14.72
C GLU A 153 -3.11 -13.51 -16.23
N LEU A 154 -3.08 -12.29 -16.75
CA LEU A 154 -2.87 -12.00 -18.17
C LEU A 154 -1.46 -12.38 -18.61
N VAL A 155 -0.45 -12.08 -17.78
CA VAL A 155 0.94 -12.48 -18.04
C VAL A 155 1.09 -14.00 -18.03
N GLU A 156 0.43 -14.70 -17.10
CA GLU A 156 0.53 -16.16 -16.97
C GLU A 156 -0.24 -16.92 -18.05
N GLN A 157 -1.46 -16.48 -18.38
CA GLN A 157 -2.38 -17.23 -19.24
C GLN A 157 -2.43 -16.69 -20.68
N GLY A 158 -1.84 -15.53 -20.94
CA GLY A 158 -2.03 -14.78 -22.18
C GLY A 158 -3.44 -14.20 -22.27
N ASN A 159 -3.87 -13.89 -23.50
CA ASN A 159 -5.15 -13.25 -23.75
C ASN A 159 -6.33 -14.02 -23.13
N PHE A 160 -7.21 -13.29 -22.44
CA PHE A 160 -8.41 -13.88 -21.87
C PHE A 160 -9.42 -14.27 -22.96
N SER A 161 -10.06 -15.42 -22.76
CA SER A 161 -11.20 -15.81 -23.59
C SER A 161 -12.39 -14.87 -23.36
N GLU A 162 -13.27 -14.77 -24.35
CA GLU A 162 -14.50 -13.98 -24.24
C GLU A 162 -15.31 -14.37 -22.98
N ILE A 163 -15.39 -15.67 -22.68
CA ILE A 163 -16.10 -16.18 -21.49
C ILE A 163 -15.48 -15.62 -20.21
N LYS A 164 -14.14 -15.59 -20.11
CA LYS A 164 -13.44 -15.04 -18.96
C LYS A 164 -13.63 -13.53 -18.86
N ILE A 165 -13.55 -12.81 -19.99
CA ILE A 165 -13.80 -11.36 -20.03
C ILE A 165 -15.22 -11.04 -19.55
N LEU A 166 -16.23 -11.75 -20.05
CA LEU A 166 -17.62 -11.57 -19.62
C LEU A 166 -17.81 -11.85 -18.13
N LYS A 167 -17.09 -12.84 -17.57
CA LYS A 167 -17.09 -13.10 -16.13
C LYS A 167 -16.49 -11.93 -15.34
N ILE A 168 -15.31 -11.45 -15.72
CA ILE A 168 -14.66 -10.29 -15.09
C ILE A 168 -15.58 -9.07 -15.13
N LEU A 169 -16.18 -8.79 -16.29
CA LEU A 169 -17.12 -7.67 -16.44
C LEU A 169 -18.34 -7.80 -15.51
N ARG A 170 -18.91 -9.00 -15.39
CA ARG A 170 -20.04 -9.26 -14.46
C ARG A 170 -19.67 -9.07 -13.00
N GLU A 171 -18.42 -9.33 -12.63
CA GLU A 171 -17.93 -9.18 -11.25
C GLU A 171 -17.53 -7.74 -10.93
N ILE A 172 -17.02 -6.97 -11.90
CA ILE A 172 -16.56 -5.58 -11.67
C ILE A 172 -17.67 -4.54 -11.85
N LEU A 173 -18.58 -4.73 -12.80
CA LEU A 173 -19.62 -3.74 -13.11
C LEU A 173 -20.52 -3.41 -11.90
N PRO A 174 -20.95 -4.37 -11.05
CA PRO A 174 -21.70 -4.05 -9.83
C PRO A 174 -20.92 -3.16 -8.85
N VAL A 175 -19.60 -3.38 -8.74
CA VAL A 175 -18.72 -2.55 -7.91
C VAL A 175 -18.65 -1.13 -8.45
N LEU A 176 -18.48 -0.99 -9.78
CA LEU A 176 -18.47 0.32 -10.43
C LEU A 176 -19.81 1.04 -10.28
N GLN A 177 -20.93 0.32 -10.41
CA GLN A 177 -22.26 0.88 -10.19
C GLN A 177 -22.40 1.40 -8.76
N PHE A 178 -22.02 0.61 -7.76
CA PHE A 178 -22.03 1.03 -6.36
C PHE A 178 -21.20 2.31 -6.13
N ILE A 179 -19.99 2.38 -6.70
CA ILE A 179 -19.12 3.56 -6.61
C ILE A 179 -19.80 4.78 -7.25
N HIS A 180 -20.40 4.61 -8.44
CA HIS A 180 -21.07 5.68 -9.15
C HIS A 180 -22.34 6.18 -8.43
N ASP A 181 -23.11 5.28 -7.82
CA ASP A 181 -24.33 5.64 -7.06
C ASP A 181 -24.01 6.50 -5.84
N LYS A 182 -22.80 6.37 -5.28
CA LYS A 182 -22.27 7.21 -4.20
C LYS A 182 -21.69 8.55 -4.70
N GLY A 183 -21.70 8.81 -6.01
CA GLY A 183 -21.12 10.02 -6.60
C GLY A 183 -19.60 10.04 -6.61
N ILE A 184 -18.95 8.89 -6.42
CA ILE A 184 -17.49 8.76 -6.35
C ILE A 184 -16.95 8.44 -7.75
N SER A 185 -15.82 9.06 -8.12
CA SER A 185 -15.16 8.78 -9.40
C SER A 185 -14.39 7.46 -9.33
N SER A 186 -14.69 6.52 -10.23
CA SER A 186 -14.08 5.16 -10.31
C SER A 186 -12.55 5.13 -10.37
N ASN A 187 -11.90 6.15 -10.94
CA ASN A 187 -10.43 6.27 -10.97
C ASN A 187 -9.77 6.36 -9.58
N LYS A 188 -10.56 6.50 -8.50
CA LYS A 188 -10.07 6.67 -7.13
C LYS A 188 -9.90 5.38 -6.34
N ILE A 189 -10.42 4.25 -6.82
CA ILE A 189 -10.44 2.97 -6.06
C ILE A 189 -9.72 1.84 -6.83
N ILE A 190 -9.72 1.92 -8.15
CA ILE A 190 -9.38 0.78 -9.03
C ILE A 190 -7.87 0.55 -9.19
N SER A 191 -7.02 1.52 -8.86
CA SER A 191 -5.55 1.45 -9.06
C SER A 191 -4.81 0.38 -8.23
N THR A 192 -5.51 -0.52 -7.53
CA THR A 192 -4.90 -1.59 -6.71
C THR A 192 -5.42 -2.98 -7.04
N TYR A 193 -6.41 -3.11 -7.94
CA TYR A 193 -7.14 -4.37 -8.16
C TYR A 193 -7.29 -4.78 -9.64
N LEU A 194 -6.74 -4.00 -10.57
CA LEU A 194 -6.63 -4.37 -11.97
C LEU A 194 -5.18 -4.65 -12.31
#